data_AF-A0A1G5UW54-F1
#
_entry.id   AF-A0A1G5UW54-F1
#
_cell.length_a   1.000
_cell.length_b   1.000
_cell.length_c   1.000
_cell.angle_alpha   90.00
_cell.angle_beta   90.00
_cell.angle_gamma   90.00
#
_symmetry.space_group_name_H-M   'P 1'
#
loop_
_entity.id
_entity.type
_entity.pdbx_description
1 polymer ?
#
loop_
_entity_poly.entity_id
_entity_poly.type
_entity_poly.pdbx_seq_one_letter_code
_entity_poly.pdbx_strand_id
1 'polypeptide(L)'
;MENKYVEFAKLVALFLAVVLPVPVIGYIIHTPASITISYLSFVIIGLVFPFFWYMAQKKGFGQEYRAYRSVVYVVLWIACLPLLTAVLWYYLPQMELAWRHVGYWLVIPAVLLMTVYLAIITALDHYAVSVYARLMEAHREFLRIWMACTFLIGSIPGMAILSFFGLYALGGGGIDPVSGAYILMSLMWYVLYIKIFIAMLVMGVYLFFALNGSKPYRATQVIFTASIWLILMFIPFVISIRMPWEGNWRAYLDPAYFSMFPFISDMWVLAIALWSGQKITQWIFSAKDGDKSISGQDKK
;
A
#
# COMPACT_ATOMS: atom_id res chain seq x y z
N MET A 1 -18.83 -24.09 17.68
CA MET A 1 -17.99 -23.00 17.15
C MET A 1 -17.40 -23.49 15.85
N GLU A 2 -17.84 -22.96 14.72
CA GLU A 2 -17.26 -23.33 13.43
C GLU A 2 -15.79 -22.86 13.39
N ASN A 3 -14.90 -23.71 12.90
CA ASN A 3 -13.47 -23.44 12.91
C ASN A 3 -13.15 -22.26 11.97
N LYS A 4 -12.48 -21.20 12.48
CA LYS A 4 -12.10 -20.01 11.68
C LYS A 4 -11.34 -20.36 10.39
N TYR A 5 -10.54 -21.43 10.41
CA TYR A 5 -9.83 -21.92 9.23
C TYR A 5 -10.78 -22.46 8.16
N VAL A 6 -11.88 -23.09 8.57
CA VAL A 6 -12.92 -23.60 7.66
C VAL A 6 -13.70 -22.44 7.03
N GLU A 7 -14.06 -21.42 7.82
CA GLU A 7 -14.72 -20.22 7.27
C GLU A 7 -13.81 -19.45 6.30
N PHE A 8 -12.52 -19.35 6.61
CA PHE A 8 -11.53 -18.77 5.70
C PHE A 8 -11.43 -19.57 4.40
N ALA A 9 -11.31 -20.90 4.49
CA ALA A 9 -11.24 -21.77 3.32
C ALA A 9 -12.51 -21.66 2.44
N LYS A 10 -13.70 -21.59 3.06
CA LYS A 10 -14.97 -21.36 2.35
C LYS A 10 -14.99 -20.02 1.62
N LEU A 11 -14.49 -18.95 2.26
CA LEU A 11 -14.41 -17.63 1.65
C LEU A 11 -13.45 -17.61 0.46
N VAL A 12 -12.25 -18.19 0.62
CA VAL A 12 -11.29 -18.31 -0.48
C VAL A 12 -11.88 -19.15 -1.59
N ALA A 13 -12.48 -20.30 -1.31
CA ALA A 13 -13.14 -21.15 -2.32
C ALA A 13 -14.24 -20.40 -3.08
N LEU A 14 -15.05 -19.57 -2.40
CA LEU A 14 -16.04 -18.72 -3.04
C LEU A 14 -15.40 -17.72 -4.00
N PHE A 15 -14.32 -17.04 -3.57
CA PHE A 15 -13.59 -16.12 -4.43
C PHE A 15 -13.01 -16.85 -5.63
N LEU A 16 -12.41 -18.03 -5.45
CA LEU A 16 -11.87 -18.82 -6.55
C LEU A 16 -12.95 -19.24 -7.55
N ALA A 17 -14.12 -19.66 -7.07
CA ALA A 17 -15.22 -20.09 -7.93
C ALA A 17 -15.72 -18.98 -8.86
N VAL A 18 -15.59 -17.71 -8.47
CA VAL A 18 -16.01 -16.56 -9.28
C VAL A 18 -14.85 -15.94 -10.06
N VAL A 19 -13.68 -15.84 -9.44
CA VAL A 19 -12.52 -15.13 -10.00
C VAL A 19 -11.79 -15.97 -11.04
N LEU A 20 -11.67 -17.30 -10.85
CA LEU A 20 -10.83 -18.15 -11.71
C LEU A 20 -11.42 -18.61 -13.05
N PRO A 21 -12.74 -18.78 -13.26
CA PRO A 21 -13.24 -19.35 -14.51
C PRO A 21 -12.75 -18.62 -15.77
N VAL A 22 -12.87 -17.29 -15.81
CA VAL A 22 -12.47 -16.48 -16.97
C VAL A 22 -10.94 -16.49 -17.18
N PRO A 23 -10.11 -16.25 -16.15
CA PRO A 23 -8.66 -16.40 -16.25
C PRO A 23 -8.21 -17.78 -16.74
N VAL A 24 -8.79 -18.85 -16.20
CA VAL A 24 -8.42 -20.22 -16.56
C VAL A 24 -8.73 -20.51 -18.01
N ILE A 25 -9.91 -20.12 -18.51
CA ILE A 25 -10.27 -20.28 -19.93
C ILE A 25 -9.29 -19.52 -20.83
N GLY A 26 -8.98 -18.26 -20.50
CA GLY A 26 -8.02 -17.46 -21.26
C GLY A 26 -6.61 -18.08 -21.28
N TYR A 27 -6.21 -18.70 -20.17
CA TYR A 27 -4.93 -19.40 -20.07
C TYR A 27 -4.89 -20.70 -20.86
N ILE A 28 -5.99 -21.47 -20.89
CA ILE A 28 -6.13 -22.72 -21.67
C ILE A 28 -5.99 -22.45 -23.18
N ILE A 29 -6.55 -21.34 -23.68
CA ILE A 29 -6.43 -20.96 -25.10
C ILE A 29 -4.97 -20.64 -25.47
N HIS A 30 -4.20 -20.14 -24.50
CA HIS A 30 -2.74 -19.95 -24.59
C HIS A 30 -2.25 -19.20 -25.85
N THR A 31 -2.91 -18.10 -26.19
CA THR A 31 -2.44 -17.10 -27.16
C THR A 31 -1.99 -15.84 -26.42
N PRO A 32 -1.13 -14.99 -27.00
CA PRO A 32 -0.74 -13.73 -26.35
C PRO A 32 -1.93 -12.86 -25.93
N ALA A 33 -2.96 -12.79 -26.79
CA ALA A 33 -4.18 -12.06 -26.49
C ALA A 33 -4.98 -12.71 -25.35
N SER A 34 -5.14 -14.04 -25.36
CA SER A 34 -5.90 -14.75 -24.33
C SER A 34 -5.20 -14.77 -22.97
N ILE A 35 -3.86 -14.80 -22.94
CA ILE A 35 -3.05 -14.66 -21.72
C ILE A 35 -3.20 -13.24 -21.15
N THR A 36 -3.22 -12.21 -22.01
CA THR A 36 -3.46 -10.83 -21.57
C THR A 36 -4.86 -10.67 -20.99
N ILE A 37 -5.89 -11.21 -21.66
CA ILE A 37 -7.28 -11.21 -21.16
C ILE A 37 -7.38 -12.01 -19.86
N SER A 38 -6.67 -13.14 -19.74
CA SER A 38 -6.63 -13.96 -18.53
C SER A 38 -6.10 -13.15 -17.35
N TYR A 39 -4.97 -12.46 -17.53
CA TYR A 39 -4.39 -11.60 -16.51
C TYR A 39 -5.34 -10.44 -16.14
N LEU A 40 -5.84 -9.70 -17.13
CA LEU A 40 -6.72 -8.55 -16.88
C LEU A 40 -8.03 -8.94 -16.21
N SER A 41 -8.64 -10.06 -16.62
CA SER A 41 -9.85 -10.58 -15.97
C SER A 41 -9.59 -11.01 -14.54
N PHE A 42 -8.44 -11.63 -14.24
CA PHE A 42 -8.05 -11.94 -12.86
C PHE A 42 -7.93 -10.67 -12.01
N VAL A 43 -7.24 -9.65 -12.54
CA VAL A 43 -7.06 -8.36 -11.84
C VAL A 43 -8.40 -7.66 -11.60
N ILE A 44 -9.27 -7.61 -12.60
CA ILE A 44 -10.54 -6.86 -12.53
C ILE A 44 -11.56 -7.62 -11.66
N ILE A 45 -11.80 -8.90 -11.94
CA ILE A 45 -12.80 -9.69 -11.20
C ILE A 45 -12.32 -9.91 -9.76
N GLY A 46 -11.02 -10.18 -9.58
CA GLY A 46 -10.39 -10.33 -8.27
C GLY A 46 -10.41 -9.06 -7.43
N LEU A 47 -10.49 -7.87 -8.03
CA LEU A 47 -10.74 -6.62 -7.32
C LEU A 47 -12.23 -6.45 -7.00
N VAL A 48 -13.07 -6.49 -8.04
CA VAL A 48 -14.46 -6.06 -8.01
C VAL A 48 -15.32 -6.97 -7.16
N PHE A 49 -15.21 -8.29 -7.34
CA PHE A 49 -16.08 -9.23 -6.66
C PHE A 49 -15.85 -9.25 -5.14
N PRO A 50 -14.61 -9.44 -4.63
CA PRO A 50 -14.36 -9.39 -3.19
C PRO A 50 -14.69 -8.03 -2.55
N PHE A 51 -14.44 -6.92 -3.27
CA PHE A 51 -14.83 -5.58 -2.81
C PHE A 51 -16.32 -5.48 -2.49
N PHE A 52 -17.19 -5.81 -3.45
CA PHE A 52 -18.63 -5.77 -3.22
C PHE A 52 -19.10 -6.86 -2.26
N TRP A 53 -18.47 -8.04 -2.29
CA TRP A 53 -18.76 -9.11 -1.34
C TRP A 53 -18.59 -8.64 0.09
N TYR A 54 -17.45 -8.04 0.45
CA TYR A 54 -17.19 -7.55 1.81
C TYR A 54 -18.15 -6.45 2.25
N MET A 55 -18.62 -5.60 1.32
CA MET A 55 -19.66 -4.60 1.64
C MET A 55 -21.01 -5.25 1.97
N ALA A 56 -21.37 -6.32 1.25
CA ALA A 56 -22.67 -6.99 1.41
C ALA A 56 -22.65 -8.11 2.45
N GLN A 57 -21.47 -8.63 2.82
CA GLN A 57 -21.29 -9.82 3.67
C GLN A 57 -22.02 -9.65 5.01
N LYS A 58 -22.82 -10.66 5.37
CA LYS A 58 -23.57 -10.72 6.63
C LYS A 58 -23.13 -11.87 7.56
N LYS A 59 -22.36 -12.82 7.05
CA LYS A 59 -21.95 -14.07 7.72
C LYS A 59 -20.55 -14.51 7.29
N GLY A 60 -19.87 -15.30 8.12
CA GLY A 60 -18.60 -15.96 7.82
C GLY A 60 -17.37 -15.14 8.19
N PHE A 61 -16.21 -15.56 7.69
CA PHE A 61 -14.90 -15.03 8.09
C PHE A 61 -14.79 -13.51 7.92
N GLY A 62 -14.46 -12.80 9.00
CA GLY A 62 -14.24 -11.36 9.02
C GLY A 62 -15.49 -10.50 8.81
N GLN A 63 -16.68 -11.07 9.04
CA GLN A 63 -17.97 -10.36 8.94
C GLN A 63 -18.10 -9.17 9.88
N GLU A 64 -17.34 -9.12 10.97
CA GLU A 64 -17.38 -8.05 11.96
C GLU A 64 -16.81 -6.72 11.42
N TYR A 65 -16.03 -6.80 10.34
CA TYR A 65 -15.30 -5.66 9.77
C TYR A 65 -15.91 -5.11 8.48
N ARG A 66 -16.72 -5.89 7.75
CA ARG A 66 -17.54 -5.50 6.57
C ARG A 66 -16.87 -4.46 5.66
N ALA A 67 -17.41 -3.25 5.60
CA ALA A 67 -16.94 -2.15 4.75
C ALA A 67 -15.49 -1.70 5.04
N TYR A 68 -14.96 -1.90 6.25
CA TYR A 68 -13.55 -1.62 6.50
C TYR A 68 -12.64 -2.63 5.77
N ARG A 69 -13.05 -3.90 5.67
CA ARG A 69 -12.33 -4.89 4.87
C ARG A 69 -12.39 -4.57 3.39
N SER A 70 -13.51 -4.08 2.86
CA SER A 70 -13.58 -3.73 1.43
C SER A 70 -12.60 -2.62 1.05
N VAL A 71 -12.46 -1.58 1.87
CA VAL A 71 -11.49 -0.49 1.63
C VAL A 71 -10.05 -0.99 1.72
N VAL A 72 -9.71 -1.76 2.77
CA VAL A 72 -8.36 -2.30 2.94
C VAL A 72 -8.01 -3.28 1.83
N TYR A 73 -8.97 -4.10 1.39
CA TYR A 73 -8.80 -5.03 0.29
C TYR A 73 -8.43 -4.31 -1.01
N VAL A 74 -9.11 -3.22 -1.36
CA VAL A 74 -8.77 -2.43 -2.56
C VAL A 74 -7.34 -1.93 -2.51
N VAL A 75 -6.92 -1.38 -1.37
CA VAL A 75 -5.55 -0.89 -1.19
C VAL A 75 -4.53 -2.02 -1.33
N LEU A 76 -4.76 -3.14 -0.64
CA LEU A 76 -3.87 -4.30 -0.70
C LEU A 76 -3.83 -4.94 -2.08
N TRP A 77 -4.97 -5.07 -2.75
CA TRP A 77 -5.06 -5.65 -4.09
C TRP A 77 -4.20 -4.85 -5.06
N ILE A 78 -4.45 -3.53 -5.15
CA ILE A 78 -3.69 -2.63 -6.02
C ILE A 78 -2.20 -2.62 -5.64
N ALA A 79 -1.90 -2.55 -4.34
CA ALA A 79 -0.52 -2.56 -3.86
C ALA A 79 0.22 -3.86 -4.21
N CYS A 80 -0.43 -5.02 -4.19
CA CYS A 80 0.22 -6.30 -4.46
C CYS A 80 0.33 -6.63 -5.96
N LEU A 81 -0.36 -5.92 -6.85
CA LEU A 81 -0.30 -6.17 -8.30
C LEU A 81 1.12 -6.15 -8.89
N PRO A 82 2.02 -5.21 -8.52
CA PRO A 82 3.40 -5.25 -8.99
C PRO A 82 4.13 -6.54 -8.64
N LEU A 83 3.87 -7.14 -7.46
CA LEU A 83 4.46 -8.43 -7.09
C LEU A 83 3.95 -9.56 -7.97
N LEU A 84 2.63 -9.65 -8.18
CA LEU A 84 2.05 -10.64 -9.08
C LEU A 84 2.61 -10.50 -10.50
N THR A 85 2.66 -9.26 -11.00
CA THR A 85 3.20 -8.93 -12.33
C THR A 85 4.66 -9.33 -12.44
N ALA A 86 5.48 -9.02 -11.43
CA ALA A 86 6.89 -9.40 -11.38
C ALA A 86 7.09 -10.92 -11.43
N VAL A 87 6.34 -11.67 -10.62
CA VAL A 87 6.41 -13.14 -10.61
C VAL A 87 6.02 -13.70 -11.98
N LEU A 88 4.91 -13.25 -12.55
CA LEU A 88 4.46 -13.71 -13.87
C LEU A 88 5.45 -13.35 -14.96
N TRP A 89 6.01 -12.13 -14.94
CA TRP A 89 7.00 -11.68 -15.90
C TRP A 89 8.28 -12.52 -15.86
N TYR A 90 8.79 -12.78 -14.65
CA TYR A 90 10.00 -13.57 -14.45
C TYR A 90 9.84 -14.99 -15.00
N TYR A 91 8.71 -15.64 -14.73
CA TYR A 91 8.46 -17.03 -15.12
C TYR A 91 7.86 -17.18 -16.53
N LEU A 92 7.55 -16.09 -17.23
CA LEU A 92 6.87 -16.14 -18.54
C LEU A 92 7.63 -17.01 -19.56
N PRO A 93 8.98 -16.89 -19.74
CA PRO A 93 9.70 -17.73 -20.69
C PRO A 93 9.67 -19.22 -20.33
N GLN A 94 9.78 -19.55 -19.04
CA GLN A 94 9.73 -20.93 -18.56
C GLN A 94 8.33 -21.50 -18.67
N MET A 95 7.28 -20.68 -18.48
CA MET A 95 5.89 -21.06 -18.69
C MET A 95 5.62 -21.37 -20.17
N GLU A 96 6.15 -20.56 -21.09
CA GLU A 96 6.05 -20.80 -22.55
C GLU A 96 6.76 -22.11 -22.95
N LEU A 97 7.97 -22.35 -22.42
CA LEU A 97 8.69 -23.61 -22.65
C LEU A 97 7.93 -24.81 -22.07
N ALA A 98 7.45 -24.70 -20.84
CA ALA A 98 6.69 -25.75 -20.17
C ALA A 98 5.39 -26.05 -20.91
N TRP A 99 4.70 -25.03 -21.43
CA TRP A 99 3.48 -25.21 -22.22
C TRP A 99 3.70 -26.12 -23.43
N ARG A 100 4.85 -26.00 -24.11
CA ARG A 100 5.21 -26.87 -25.25
C ARG A 100 5.40 -28.33 -24.87
N HIS A 101 5.69 -28.63 -23.60
CA HIS A 101 5.96 -29.99 -23.11
C HIS A 101 4.77 -30.62 -22.38
N VAL A 102 4.08 -29.84 -21.52
CA VAL A 102 2.99 -30.35 -20.67
C VAL A 102 1.61 -29.81 -21.07
N GLY A 103 1.54 -28.85 -21.99
CA GLY A 103 0.29 -28.29 -22.51
C GLY A 103 -0.65 -27.81 -21.42
N TYR A 104 -1.92 -28.22 -21.52
CA TYR A 104 -2.99 -27.81 -20.61
C TYR A 104 -2.74 -28.16 -19.12
N TRP A 105 -1.84 -29.11 -18.81
CA TRP A 105 -1.51 -29.42 -17.42
C TRP A 105 -0.85 -28.25 -16.68
N LEU A 106 -0.28 -27.28 -17.41
CA LEU A 106 0.27 -26.05 -16.84
C LEU A 106 -0.80 -25.15 -16.19
N VAL A 107 -2.09 -25.42 -16.43
CA VAL A 107 -3.20 -24.73 -15.75
C VAL A 107 -3.17 -24.96 -14.24
N ILE A 108 -2.76 -26.15 -13.78
CA ILE A 108 -2.73 -26.49 -12.34
C ILE A 108 -1.81 -25.53 -11.54
N PRO A 109 -0.53 -25.35 -11.89
CA PRO A 109 0.33 -24.41 -11.19
C PRO A 109 -0.13 -22.94 -11.34
N ALA A 110 -0.73 -22.56 -12.48
CA ALA A 110 -1.29 -21.22 -12.65
C ALA A 110 -2.47 -20.96 -11.69
N VAL A 111 -3.40 -21.91 -11.57
CA VAL A 111 -4.51 -21.86 -10.61
C VAL A 111 -3.99 -21.83 -9.17
N LEU A 112 -2.96 -22.62 -8.86
CA LEU A 112 -2.35 -22.63 -7.53
C LEU A 112 -1.73 -21.28 -7.19
N LEU A 113 -1.00 -20.65 -8.11
CA LEU A 113 -0.44 -19.32 -7.94
C LEU A 113 -1.53 -18.27 -7.66
N MET A 114 -2.58 -18.25 -8.49
CA MET A 114 -3.73 -17.34 -8.30
C MET A 114 -4.46 -17.59 -6.97
N THR A 115 -4.56 -18.86 -6.57
CA THR A 115 -5.17 -19.26 -5.29
C THR A 115 -4.37 -18.75 -4.11
N VAL A 116 -3.05 -18.96 -4.12
CA VAL A 116 -2.14 -18.46 -3.08
C VAL A 116 -2.22 -16.94 -3.00
N TYR A 117 -2.23 -16.25 -4.14
CA TYR A 117 -2.35 -14.79 -4.19
C TYR A 117 -3.65 -14.29 -3.53
N LEU A 118 -4.80 -14.85 -3.91
CA LEU A 118 -6.10 -14.50 -3.32
C LEU A 118 -6.15 -14.81 -1.82
N ALA A 119 -5.64 -15.97 -1.40
CA ALA A 119 -5.61 -16.37 0.00
C ALA A 119 -4.74 -15.42 0.84
N ILE A 120 -3.56 -15.04 0.35
CA ILE A 120 -2.66 -14.11 1.04
C ILE A 120 -3.36 -12.75 1.21
N ILE A 121 -3.95 -12.19 0.16
CA ILE A 121 -4.62 -10.87 0.27
C ILE A 121 -5.82 -10.94 1.22
N THR A 122 -6.62 -12.01 1.14
CA THR A 122 -7.75 -12.24 2.05
C THR A 122 -7.30 -12.34 3.52
N ALA A 123 -6.14 -12.93 3.78
CA ALA A 123 -5.58 -13.01 5.13
C ALA A 123 -5.04 -11.64 5.59
N LEU A 124 -4.33 -10.93 4.70
CA LEU A 124 -3.75 -9.62 4.98
C LEU A 124 -4.82 -8.56 5.24
N ASP A 125 -5.92 -8.56 4.48
CA ASP A 125 -7.00 -7.59 4.68
C ASP A 125 -7.63 -7.74 6.07
N HIS A 126 -7.81 -8.97 6.54
CA HIS A 126 -8.44 -9.29 7.81
C HIS A 126 -7.49 -8.91 8.94
N TYR A 127 -6.21 -9.26 8.78
CA TYR A 127 -5.17 -8.88 9.72
C TYR A 127 -5.08 -7.35 9.86
N ALA A 128 -4.97 -6.62 8.75
CA ALA A 128 -4.86 -5.17 8.76
C ALA A 128 -6.06 -4.49 9.43
N VAL A 129 -7.28 -4.91 9.13
CA VAL A 129 -8.46 -4.35 9.79
C VAL A 129 -8.56 -4.76 11.27
N SER A 130 -8.16 -5.98 11.63
CA SER A 130 -8.13 -6.41 13.04
C SER A 130 -7.15 -5.60 13.89
N VAL A 131 -6.00 -5.20 13.32
CA VAL A 131 -5.05 -4.29 13.96
C VAL A 131 -5.68 -2.93 14.13
N TYR A 132 -6.32 -2.40 13.07
CA TYR A 132 -7.01 -1.11 13.12
C TYR A 132 -8.11 -1.06 14.20
N ALA A 133 -8.95 -2.10 14.27
CA ALA A 133 -10.03 -2.21 15.26
C ALA A 133 -9.50 -2.24 16.69
N ARG A 134 -8.45 -3.02 16.96
CA ARG A 134 -7.82 -3.09 18.30
C ARG A 134 -7.29 -1.74 18.79
N LEU A 135 -6.77 -0.91 17.89
CA LEU A 135 -6.29 0.43 18.25
C LEU A 135 -7.43 1.40 18.56
N MET A 136 -8.55 1.23 17.85
CA MET A 136 -9.76 2.00 18.09
C MET A 136 -10.32 1.70 19.48
N GLU A 137 -10.39 0.43 19.86
CA GLU A 137 -10.80 -0.03 21.20
C GLU A 137 -9.84 0.44 22.30
N ALA A 138 -8.53 0.43 22.03
CA ALA A 138 -7.53 0.90 22.98
C ALA A 138 -7.48 2.44 23.15
N HIS A 139 -8.37 3.19 22.48
CA HIS A 139 -8.42 4.65 22.46
C HIS A 139 -7.07 5.33 22.11
N ARG A 140 -6.20 4.65 21.36
CA ARG A 140 -4.89 5.18 20.94
C ARG A 140 -5.01 5.92 19.61
N GLU A 141 -5.72 7.05 19.63
CA GLU A 141 -6.09 7.82 18.43
C GLU A 141 -4.87 8.19 17.57
N PHE A 142 -3.78 8.67 18.19
CA PHE A 142 -2.55 9.01 17.47
C PHE A 142 -1.98 7.80 16.73
N LEU A 143 -1.82 6.65 17.40
CA LEU A 143 -1.26 5.44 16.79
C LEU A 143 -2.15 4.90 15.68
N ARG A 144 -3.48 4.97 15.86
CA ARG A 144 -4.45 4.56 14.83
C ARG A 144 -4.28 5.40 13.56
N ILE A 145 -4.29 6.73 13.70
CA ILE A 145 -4.16 7.65 12.56
C ILE A 145 -2.79 7.51 11.90
N TRP A 146 -1.73 7.45 12.71
CA TRP A 146 -0.37 7.27 12.24
C TRP A 146 -0.23 5.98 11.43
N MET A 147 -0.60 4.83 11.97
CA MET A 147 -0.44 3.56 11.26
C MET A 147 -1.34 3.46 10.03
N ALA A 148 -2.57 4.00 10.07
CA ALA A 148 -3.44 4.01 8.90
C ALA A 148 -2.87 4.86 7.77
N CYS A 149 -2.39 6.06 8.08
CA CYS A 149 -1.71 6.91 7.10
C CYS A 149 -0.42 6.26 6.57
N THR A 150 0.43 5.67 7.44
CA THR A 150 1.64 4.95 7.02
C THR A 150 1.29 3.79 6.09
N PHE A 151 0.24 3.03 6.41
CA PHE A 151 -0.24 1.93 5.57
C PHE A 151 -0.73 2.44 4.21
N LEU A 152 -1.61 3.45 4.18
CA LEU A 152 -2.19 3.99 2.94
C LEU A 152 -1.13 4.61 2.03
N ILE A 153 -0.15 5.31 2.60
CA ILE A 153 0.95 5.95 1.86
C ILE A 153 1.99 4.94 1.40
N GLY A 154 2.37 4.02 2.28
CA GLY A 154 3.49 3.11 2.08
C GLY A 154 3.16 1.87 1.24
N SER A 155 1.91 1.43 1.20
CA SER A 155 1.55 0.12 0.60
C SER A 155 1.90 -0.01 -0.88
N ILE A 156 1.38 0.88 -1.73
CA ILE A 156 1.62 0.80 -3.18
C ILE A 156 3.10 1.02 -3.51
N PRO A 157 3.77 2.10 -3.03
CA PRO A 157 5.20 2.30 -3.28
C PRO A 157 6.05 1.14 -2.73
N GLY A 158 5.74 0.64 -1.54
CA GLY A 158 6.52 -0.40 -0.85
C GLY A 158 6.51 -1.71 -1.59
N MET A 159 5.34 -2.12 -2.07
CA MET A 159 5.18 -3.35 -2.83
C MET A 159 5.76 -3.23 -4.25
N ALA A 160 5.72 -2.03 -4.86
CA ALA A 160 6.44 -1.77 -6.11
C ALA A 160 7.95 -1.94 -5.92
N ILE A 161 8.54 -1.34 -4.89
CA ILE A 161 9.97 -1.51 -4.58
C ILE A 161 10.32 -2.96 -4.27
N LEU A 162 9.51 -3.65 -3.47
CA LEU A 162 9.71 -5.07 -3.17
C LEU A 162 9.68 -5.93 -4.44
N SER A 163 8.81 -5.61 -5.40
CA SER A 163 8.74 -6.29 -6.69
C SER A 163 10.02 -6.09 -7.52
N PHE A 164 10.57 -4.87 -7.56
CA PHE A 164 11.82 -4.59 -8.27
C PHE A 164 13.03 -5.28 -7.64
N PHE A 165 13.14 -5.24 -6.31
CA PHE A 165 14.19 -5.98 -5.60
C PHE A 165 14.06 -7.49 -5.80
N GLY A 166 12.83 -8.03 -5.78
CA GLY A 166 12.58 -9.45 -6.07
C GLY A 166 13.04 -9.84 -7.46
N LEU A 167 12.68 -9.07 -8.50
CA LEU A 167 13.13 -9.31 -9.87
C LEU A 167 14.65 -9.24 -10.01
N TYR A 168 15.29 -8.26 -9.36
CA TYR A 168 16.74 -8.13 -9.36
C TYR A 168 17.41 -9.34 -8.70
N ALA A 169 16.95 -9.74 -7.51
CA ALA A 169 17.51 -10.88 -6.78
C ALA A 169 17.35 -12.22 -7.52
N LEU A 170 16.27 -12.38 -8.29
CA LEU A 170 16.02 -13.58 -9.09
C LEU A 170 16.80 -13.60 -10.43
N GLY A 171 17.57 -12.55 -10.74
CA GLY A 171 18.28 -12.42 -12.02
C GLY A 171 17.34 -12.16 -13.21
N GLY A 172 16.11 -11.74 -12.95
CA GLY A 172 15.01 -11.68 -13.91
C GLY A 172 15.17 -10.73 -15.08
N GLY A 173 16.13 -9.81 -15.00
CA GLY A 173 16.44 -8.91 -16.11
C GLY A 173 17.36 -9.54 -17.16
N GLY A 174 18.17 -10.55 -16.80
CA GLY A 174 19.39 -10.87 -17.58
C GLY A 174 20.34 -9.67 -17.69
N ILE A 175 20.20 -8.70 -16.79
CA ILE A 175 20.93 -7.43 -16.75
C ILE A 175 22.07 -7.60 -15.76
N ASP A 176 23.26 -7.11 -16.11
CA ASP A 176 24.40 -7.12 -15.20
C ASP A 176 24.08 -6.31 -13.92
N PRO A 177 24.70 -6.62 -12.77
CA PRO A 177 24.42 -5.96 -11.50
C PRO A 177 24.49 -4.42 -11.54
N VAL A 178 25.36 -3.85 -12.36
CA VAL A 178 25.55 -2.39 -12.45
C VAL A 178 24.41 -1.74 -13.22
N SER A 179 24.04 -2.30 -14.37
CA SER A 179 22.89 -1.83 -15.15
C SER A 179 21.57 -2.04 -14.39
N GLY A 180 21.45 -3.12 -13.62
CA GLY A 180 20.29 -3.39 -12.75
C GLY A 180 20.15 -2.36 -11.63
N ALA A 181 21.25 -1.98 -10.99
CA ALA A 181 21.26 -0.91 -9.99
C ALA A 181 20.88 0.46 -10.58
N TYR A 182 21.32 0.77 -11.81
CA TYR A 182 20.96 2.02 -12.49
C TYR A 182 19.46 2.10 -12.82
N ILE A 183 18.87 1.01 -13.33
CA ILE A 183 17.43 0.93 -13.60
C ILE A 183 16.63 1.04 -12.30
N LEU A 184 17.07 0.35 -11.24
CA LEU A 184 16.44 0.45 -9.92
C LEU A 184 16.46 1.90 -9.43
N MET A 185 17.59 2.59 -9.54
CA MET A 185 17.72 4.00 -9.15
C MET A 185 16.78 4.91 -9.97
N SER A 186 16.65 4.69 -11.27
CA SER A 186 15.70 5.43 -12.13
C SER A 186 14.25 5.18 -11.71
N LEU A 187 13.87 3.93 -11.43
CA LEU A 187 12.53 3.54 -11.01
C LEU A 187 12.16 4.07 -9.63
N MET A 188 13.13 4.18 -8.71
CA MET A 188 12.90 4.73 -7.37
C MET A 188 12.42 6.19 -7.41
N TRP A 189 12.78 6.97 -8.44
CA TRP A 189 12.23 8.32 -8.63
C TRP A 189 10.73 8.31 -8.94
N TYR A 190 10.29 7.42 -9.83
CA TYR A 190 8.86 7.26 -10.13
C TYR A 190 8.08 6.80 -8.90
N VAL A 191 8.65 5.89 -8.11
CA VAL A 191 8.04 5.42 -6.85
C VAL A 191 7.90 6.57 -5.85
N LEU A 192 8.90 7.47 -5.76
CA LEU A 192 8.82 8.66 -4.92
C LEU A 192 7.70 9.61 -5.37
N TYR A 193 7.53 9.85 -6.68
CA TYR A 193 6.45 10.71 -7.18
C TYR A 193 5.07 10.13 -6.86
N ILE A 194 4.88 8.83 -7.10
CA ILE A 194 3.64 8.11 -6.75
C ILE A 194 3.38 8.25 -5.24
N LYS A 195 4.41 8.07 -4.43
CA LYS A 195 4.32 8.21 -2.98
C LYS A 195 3.90 9.61 -2.52
N ILE A 196 4.51 10.66 -3.07
CA ILE A 196 4.13 12.05 -2.76
C ILE A 196 2.66 12.29 -3.14
N PHE A 197 2.24 11.85 -4.32
CA PHE A 197 0.86 11.99 -4.77
C PHE A 197 -0.12 11.28 -3.81
N ILE A 198 0.16 10.02 -3.45
CA ILE A 198 -0.66 9.27 -2.50
C ILE A 198 -0.66 9.95 -1.13
N ALA A 199 0.48 10.43 -0.65
CA ALA A 199 0.59 11.15 0.62
C ALA A 199 -0.31 12.40 0.66
N MET A 200 -0.30 13.20 -0.41
CA MET A 200 -1.17 14.38 -0.49
C MET A 200 -2.65 14.00 -0.49
N LEU A 201 -3.03 12.92 -1.18
CA LEU A 201 -4.41 12.42 -1.16
C LEU A 201 -4.81 11.91 0.23
N VAL A 202 -3.95 11.10 0.87
CA VAL A 202 -4.19 10.56 2.22
C VAL A 202 -4.31 11.67 3.26
N MET A 203 -3.44 12.67 3.21
CA MET A 203 -3.50 13.80 4.14
C MET A 203 -4.70 14.71 3.85
N GLY A 204 -4.96 15.04 2.58
CA GLY A 204 -6.07 15.91 2.21
C GLY A 204 -7.46 15.30 2.45
N VAL A 205 -7.58 13.97 2.31
CA VAL A 205 -8.86 13.26 2.43
C VAL A 205 -8.93 12.51 3.76
N TYR A 206 -8.16 11.43 3.90
CA TYR A 206 -8.29 10.53 5.05
C TYR A 206 -7.97 11.24 6.37
N LEU A 207 -6.83 11.92 6.47
CA LEU A 207 -6.42 12.59 7.71
C LEU A 207 -7.42 13.68 8.12
N PHE A 208 -7.91 14.49 7.16
CA PHE A 208 -8.92 15.51 7.44
C PHE A 208 -10.19 14.93 8.10
N PHE A 209 -10.68 13.79 7.60
CA PHE A 209 -11.86 13.14 8.17
C PHE A 209 -11.56 12.34 9.44
N ALA A 210 -10.33 11.83 9.60
CA ALA A 210 -9.93 11.05 10.76
C ALA A 210 -9.63 11.91 12.00
N LEU A 211 -9.27 13.18 11.82
CA LEU A 211 -9.03 14.13 12.90
C LEU A 211 -10.33 14.61 13.55
N ASN A 212 -10.26 14.88 14.85
CA ASN A 212 -11.32 15.47 15.64
C ASN A 212 -11.21 17.01 15.71
N GLY A 213 -12.33 17.69 15.95
CA GLY A 213 -12.40 19.13 16.13
C GLY A 213 -13.13 19.88 15.00
N SER A 214 -13.10 21.21 15.07
CA SER A 214 -13.78 22.06 14.08
C SER A 214 -13.15 21.91 12.69
N LYS A 215 -13.91 22.20 11.62
CA LYS A 215 -13.39 22.21 10.24
C LYS A 215 -12.08 23.02 10.08
N PRO A 216 -11.96 24.27 10.59
CA PRO A 216 -10.71 25.02 10.46
C PRO A 216 -9.57 24.39 11.26
N TYR A 217 -9.83 23.86 12.46
CA TYR A 217 -8.81 23.18 13.25
C TYR A 217 -8.20 21.98 12.49
N ARG A 218 -9.05 21.12 11.93
CA ARG A 218 -8.63 19.95 11.14
C ARG A 218 -7.87 20.36 9.87
N ALA A 219 -8.35 21.37 9.16
CA ALA A 219 -7.67 21.88 7.97
C ALA A 219 -6.27 22.40 8.29
N THR A 220 -6.13 23.19 9.36
CA THR A 220 -4.83 23.70 9.82
C THR A 220 -3.87 22.57 10.17
N GLN A 221 -4.33 21.56 10.92
CA GLN A 221 -3.50 20.41 11.27
C GLN A 221 -3.05 19.62 10.03
N VAL A 222 -3.96 19.37 9.08
CA VAL A 222 -3.62 18.71 7.81
C VAL A 222 -2.56 19.48 7.03
N ILE A 223 -2.72 20.80 6.89
CA ILE A 223 -1.77 21.64 6.15
C ILE A 223 -0.38 21.57 6.78
N PHE A 224 -0.27 21.78 8.10
CA PHE A 224 1.03 21.72 8.77
C PHE A 224 1.64 20.33 8.73
N THR A 225 0.85 19.26 8.94
CA THR A 225 1.34 17.89 8.80
C THR A 225 1.86 17.63 7.38
N ALA A 226 1.14 18.04 6.34
CA ALA A 226 1.56 17.84 4.95
C ALA A 226 2.83 18.61 4.61
N SER A 227 2.93 19.88 5.02
CA SER A 227 4.13 20.69 4.80
C SER A 227 5.34 20.11 5.51
N ILE A 228 5.20 19.69 6.77
CA ILE A 228 6.31 19.10 7.54
C ILE A 228 6.70 17.75 6.97
N TRP A 229 5.73 16.91 6.59
CA TRP A 229 6.00 15.63 5.94
C TRP A 229 6.81 15.81 4.66
N LEU A 230 6.42 16.77 3.81
CA LEU A 230 7.18 17.11 2.60
C LEU A 230 8.61 17.56 2.94
N ILE A 231 8.78 18.50 3.87
CA ILE A 231 10.11 18.98 4.27
C ILE A 231 10.98 17.81 4.74
N LEU A 232 10.48 16.98 5.65
CA LEU A 232 11.19 15.83 6.21
C LEU A 232 11.55 14.80 5.14
N MET A 233 10.66 14.55 4.16
CA MET A 233 10.95 13.68 3.02
C MET A 233 12.06 14.23 2.13
N PHE A 234 12.22 15.55 2.01
CA PHE A 234 13.25 16.18 1.17
C PHE A 234 14.61 16.34 1.86
N ILE A 235 14.68 16.35 3.20
CA ILE A 235 15.95 16.50 3.93
C ILE A 235 17.01 15.48 3.48
N PRO A 236 16.71 14.16 3.39
CA PRO A 236 17.71 13.20 2.95
C PRO A 236 18.16 13.40 1.49
N PHE A 237 17.27 13.88 0.61
CA PHE A 237 17.63 14.27 -0.76
C PHE A 237 18.60 15.44 -0.81
N VAL A 238 18.32 16.50 -0.02
CA VAL A 238 19.19 17.68 0.03
C VAL A 238 20.57 17.30 0.56
N ILE A 239 20.65 16.47 1.59
CA ILE A 239 21.92 15.96 2.12
C ILE A 239 22.66 15.15 1.05
N SER A 240 21.96 14.28 0.33
CA SER A 240 22.55 13.50 -0.75
C SER A 240 23.16 14.41 -1.82
N ILE A 241 22.42 15.39 -2.36
CA ILE A 241 22.95 16.27 -3.42
C ILE A 241 24.22 17.03 -2.99
N ARG A 242 24.39 17.29 -1.70
CA ARG A 242 25.55 18.02 -1.15
C ARG A 242 26.76 17.14 -0.84
N MET A 243 26.61 15.81 -0.82
CA MET A 243 27.73 14.90 -0.61
C MET A 243 28.57 14.75 -1.89
N PRO A 244 29.90 14.49 -1.79
CA PRO A 244 30.79 14.32 -2.95
C PRO A 244 30.46 13.07 -3.78
N TRP A 245 30.40 13.18 -5.11
CA TRP A 245 29.87 12.15 -6.02
C TRP A 245 30.76 10.89 -6.17
N GLU A 246 31.99 10.92 -5.64
CA GLU A 246 33.04 9.94 -5.99
C GLU A 246 33.18 8.75 -5.05
N GLY A 247 32.17 8.48 -4.21
CA GLY A 247 32.21 7.37 -3.25
C GLY A 247 31.43 6.13 -3.71
N ASN A 248 32.10 5.01 -3.94
CA ASN A 248 31.46 3.70 -4.17
C ASN A 248 30.46 3.31 -3.05
N TRP A 249 30.66 3.85 -1.84
CA TRP A 249 29.76 3.66 -0.70
C TRP A 249 28.35 4.24 -0.94
N ARG A 250 28.20 5.26 -1.80
CA ARG A 250 26.90 5.91 -2.06
C ARG A 250 25.92 5.00 -2.77
N ALA A 251 26.40 4.05 -3.58
CA ALA A 251 25.55 3.02 -4.18
C ALA A 251 24.81 2.17 -3.13
N TYR A 252 25.31 2.12 -1.89
CA TYR A 252 24.76 1.31 -0.80
C TYR A 252 24.15 2.13 0.33
N LEU A 253 24.59 3.37 0.52
CA LEU A 253 24.27 4.21 1.68
C LEU A 253 23.89 5.66 1.29
N ASP A 254 23.32 5.86 0.10
CA ASP A 254 22.82 7.19 -0.27
C ASP A 254 21.73 7.66 0.71
N PRO A 255 21.86 8.84 1.35
CA PRO A 255 20.85 9.36 2.25
C PRO A 255 19.46 9.45 1.62
N ALA A 256 19.34 9.69 0.31
CA ALA A 256 18.06 9.75 -0.39
C ALA A 256 17.24 8.46 -0.23
N TYR A 257 17.90 7.31 -0.03
CA TYR A 257 17.21 6.04 0.22
C TYR A 257 16.35 6.06 1.48
N PHE A 258 16.69 6.85 2.51
CA PHE A 258 15.87 7.01 3.71
C PHE A 258 14.48 7.59 3.43
N SER A 259 14.32 8.33 2.33
CA SER A 259 13.03 8.85 1.88
C SER A 259 12.35 7.91 0.88
N MET A 260 13.15 7.15 0.11
CA MET A 260 12.63 6.29 -0.94
C MET A 260 12.09 4.95 -0.41
N PHE A 261 12.66 4.38 0.66
CA PHE A 261 12.22 3.09 1.23
C PHE A 261 10.84 3.22 1.92
N PRO A 262 9.75 2.70 1.31
CA PRO A 262 8.41 2.90 1.82
C PRO A 262 8.16 2.07 3.07
N PHE A 263 7.14 2.44 3.84
CA PHE A 263 6.90 1.98 5.21
C PHE A 263 7.95 2.47 6.22
N ILE A 264 9.24 2.18 6.04
CA ILE A 264 10.27 2.62 7.00
C ILE A 264 10.34 4.14 7.05
N SER A 265 10.43 4.79 5.87
CA SER A 265 10.46 6.25 5.85
C SER A 265 9.14 6.84 6.38
N ASP A 266 8.02 6.23 6.03
CA ASP A 266 6.70 6.73 6.37
C ASP A 266 6.40 6.57 7.86
N MET A 267 6.97 5.57 8.53
CA MET A 267 6.82 5.38 9.98
C MET A 267 7.41 6.57 10.73
N TRP A 268 8.66 6.96 10.47
CA TRP A 268 9.30 8.04 11.23
C TRP A 268 8.85 9.42 10.75
N VAL A 269 8.80 9.67 9.44
CA VAL A 269 8.43 10.98 8.88
C VAL A 269 7.03 11.35 9.31
N LEU A 270 6.07 10.44 9.17
CA LEU A 270 4.69 10.72 9.47
C LEU A 270 4.45 10.88 10.98
N ALA A 271 5.15 10.12 11.83
CA ALA A 271 5.05 10.29 13.28
C ALA A 271 5.43 11.72 13.69
N ILE A 272 6.56 12.21 13.19
CA ILE A 272 7.04 13.57 13.48
C ILE A 272 6.10 14.61 12.86
N ALA A 273 5.67 14.43 11.61
CA ALA A 273 4.79 15.37 10.93
C ALA A 273 3.40 15.49 11.57
N LEU A 274 2.80 14.37 12.00
CA LEU A 274 1.53 14.36 12.70
C LEU A 274 1.64 15.02 14.07
N TRP A 275 2.68 14.68 14.83
CA TRP A 275 2.91 15.25 16.15
C TRP A 275 3.17 16.77 16.08
N SER A 276 4.04 17.21 15.18
CA SER A 276 4.34 18.64 14.99
C SER A 276 3.13 19.42 14.48
N GLY A 277 2.40 18.87 13.49
CA GLY A 277 1.17 19.49 12.99
C GLY A 277 0.11 19.66 14.08
N GLN A 278 -0.05 18.66 14.94
CA GLN A 278 -0.93 18.75 16.11
C GLN A 278 -0.49 19.85 17.07
N LYS A 279 0.80 19.91 17.43
CA LYS A 279 1.33 20.91 18.37
C LYS A 279 1.20 22.34 17.86
N ILE A 280 1.53 22.58 16.59
CA ILE A 280 1.40 23.89 15.95
C ILE A 280 -0.07 24.33 15.92
N THR A 281 -0.98 23.41 15.57
CA THR A 281 -2.42 23.72 15.52
C THR A 281 -2.96 24.06 16.91
N GLN A 282 -2.59 23.28 17.94
CA GLN A 282 -2.96 23.57 19.32
C GLN A 282 -2.46 24.95 19.77
N TRP A 283 -1.23 25.31 19.42
CA TRP A 283 -0.65 26.62 19.73
C TRP A 283 -1.42 27.77 19.07
N ILE A 284 -1.74 27.65 17.77
CA ILE A 284 -2.49 28.68 17.02
C ILE A 284 -3.88 28.92 17.63
N PHE A 285 -4.60 27.85 17.94
CA PHE A 285 -5.98 27.97 18.42
C PHE A 285 -6.07 28.32 19.91
N SER A 286 -5.10 27.91 20.74
CA SER A 286 -5.02 28.36 22.14
C SER A 286 -4.68 29.86 22.25
N ALA A 287 -3.81 30.38 21.37
CA ALA A 287 -3.54 31.81 21.30
C ALA A 287 -4.81 32.63 20.97
N LYS A 288 -5.67 32.11 20.08
CA LYS A 288 -6.92 32.75 19.68
C LYS A 288 -7.98 32.80 20.78
N ASP A 289 -8.03 31.79 21.64
CA ASP A 289 -8.95 31.77 22.79
C ASP A 289 -8.45 32.66 23.94
N GLY A 290 -7.13 32.78 24.10
CA GLY A 290 -6.50 33.76 24.99
C GLY A 290 -6.83 35.21 24.61
N ASP A 291 -6.79 35.54 23.32
CA ASP A 291 -7.06 36.89 22.81
C ASP A 291 -8.51 37.36 23.08
N LYS A 292 -9.47 36.43 23.01
CA LYS A 292 -10.87 36.71 23.37
C LYS A 292 -11.09 36.96 24.86
N SER A 293 -10.27 36.36 25.72
CA SER A 293 -10.36 36.57 27.18
C SER A 293 -9.81 37.93 27.60
N ILE A 294 -8.79 38.43 26.89
CA ILE A 294 -8.18 39.74 27.11
C ILE A 294 -9.10 40.86 26.57
N SER A 295 -9.71 40.69 25.40
CA SER A 295 -10.66 41.68 24.84
C SER A 295 -11.99 41.79 25.60
N GLY A 296 -12.25 40.88 26.55
CA GLY A 296 -13.44 40.88 27.41
C GLY A 296 -13.26 41.59 28.75
N GLN A 297 -12.02 41.97 29.10
CA GLN A 297 -11.72 42.63 30.38
C GLN A 297 -11.68 44.17 30.32
N ASP A 298 -11.70 44.78 29.13
CA ASP A 298 -11.72 46.26 28.97
C ASP A 298 -13.14 46.85 28.83
N LYS A 299 -14.14 46.22 29.45
CA LYS A 299 -15.49 46.80 29.59
C LYS A 299 -16.00 46.68 31.03
N LYS A 300 -15.35 47.37 31.95
CA LYS A 300 -15.96 47.85 33.20
C LYS A 300 -15.45 49.23 33.53
#